data_AF-A0A3S0VQ71-F1
#
_entry.id   AF-A0A3S0VQ71-F1
#
_cell.length_a   1.000
_cell.length_b   1.000
_cell.length_c   1.000
_cell.angle_alpha   90.00
_cell.angle_beta   90.00
_cell.angle_gamma   90.00
#
_symmetry.space_group_name_H-M   'P 1'
#
loop_
_entity.id
_entity.type
_entity.pdbx_description
1 polymer ?
#
loop_
_entity_poly.entity_id
_entity_poly.type
_entity_poly.pdbx_seq_one_letter_code
_entity_poly.pdbx_strand_id
1 'polypeptide(L)'
;MKKEVFYMIVKESQSDKMWDVALTLSQYEDYSKVTTVVKQIFMDMFNKMKISLVEPLPDHPLELNEQEISYMKQLTNEIEQFQKEGRKEELAENLTEYIDRFTHLFAKDEQEAEHLHKVLMKSLLQMIIVNNYRNSLQVRYPALFSDEVSAANFLPLEEHDHTLNSNSEYYSPQEAAEIAGVSDQTIRRWCKQGVYPGAEQGPGKQWKIPKQHFKVSLTQAREAEAFLNDLHKRNREIAGGEIDEFDLET
;
A
#
# COMPACT_ATOMS: atom_id res chain seq x y z
N MET A 1 29.80 -34.11 -19.57
CA MET A 1 28.92 -32.94 -19.37
C MET A 1 29.78 -31.73 -19.04
N LYS A 2 29.96 -30.82 -19.99
CA LYS A 2 30.65 -29.54 -19.75
C LYS A 2 29.60 -28.55 -19.25
N LYS A 3 29.76 -28.03 -18.03
CA LYS A 3 29.01 -26.87 -17.57
C LYS A 3 29.57 -25.67 -18.35
N GLU A 4 28.81 -25.19 -19.33
CA GLU A 4 29.07 -23.88 -19.94
C GLU A 4 28.85 -22.83 -18.85
N VAL A 5 29.94 -22.23 -18.39
CA VAL A 5 29.93 -21.05 -17.54
C VAL A 5 29.53 -19.88 -18.43
N PHE A 6 28.23 -19.60 -18.49
CA PHE A 6 27.68 -18.43 -19.15
C PHE A 6 28.10 -17.20 -18.34
N TYR A 7 29.22 -16.57 -18.70
CA TYR A 7 29.55 -15.23 -18.23
C TYR A 7 28.52 -14.27 -18.84
N MET A 8 27.39 -14.10 -18.16
CA MET A 8 26.55 -12.93 -18.36
C MET A 8 27.41 -11.72 -17.98
N ILE A 9 27.71 -10.88 -18.96
CA ILE A 9 28.27 -9.54 -18.70
C ILE A 9 27.15 -8.77 -18.01
N VAL A 10 27.10 -8.86 -16.68
CA VAL A 10 26.19 -8.08 -15.86
C VAL A 10 26.60 -6.63 -16.04
N LYS A 11 25.78 -5.87 -16.75
CA LYS A 11 25.97 -4.42 -16.89
C LYS A 11 25.89 -3.83 -15.48
N GLU A 12 27.04 -3.40 -14.98
CA GLU A 12 27.20 -2.80 -13.65
C GLU A 12 26.15 -1.71 -13.43
N SER A 13 25.35 -1.85 -12.36
CA SER A 13 24.29 -0.91 -12.06
C SER A 13 24.87 0.38 -11.49
N GLN A 14 24.13 1.49 -11.59
CA GLN A 14 24.55 2.75 -10.95
C GLN A 14 24.66 2.59 -9.43
N SER A 15 23.79 1.78 -8.82
CA SER A 15 23.80 1.44 -7.40
C SER A 15 25.11 0.76 -7.00
N ASP A 16 25.64 -0.13 -7.84
CA ASP A 16 26.88 -0.87 -7.57
C ASP A 16 28.09 0.05 -7.42
N LYS A 17 28.21 1.04 -8.32
CA LYS A 17 29.25 2.07 -8.28
C LYS A 17 29.10 3.00 -7.08
N MET A 18 27.88 3.32 -6.68
CA MET A 18 27.65 4.15 -5.50
C MET A 18 28.06 3.42 -4.21
N TRP A 19 27.86 2.10 -4.14
CA TRP A 19 28.37 1.31 -3.03
C TRP A 19 29.91 1.29 -2.97
N ASP A 20 30.59 1.22 -4.11
CA ASP A 20 32.07 1.31 -4.14
C ASP A 20 32.56 2.70 -3.68
N VAL A 21 31.82 3.76 -4.02
CA VAL A 21 32.08 5.11 -3.51
C VAL A 21 31.87 5.18 -2.00
N ALA A 22 30.77 4.59 -1.48
CA ALA A 22 30.52 4.53 -0.04
C ALA A 22 31.63 3.77 0.70
N LEU A 23 32.09 2.64 0.16
CA LEU A 23 33.20 1.86 0.70
C LEU A 23 34.52 2.67 0.70
N THR A 24 34.80 3.37 -0.40
CA THR A 24 35.98 4.23 -0.49
C THR A 24 35.92 5.34 0.55
N LEU A 25 34.76 6.00 0.70
CA LEU A 25 34.57 7.08 1.66
C LEU A 25 34.66 6.61 3.13
N SER A 26 34.20 5.39 3.44
CA SER A 26 34.31 4.85 4.79
C SER A 26 35.76 4.57 5.19
N GLN A 27 36.61 4.16 4.24
CA GLN A 27 38.06 4.00 4.46
C GLN A 27 38.77 5.33 4.78
N TYR A 28 38.22 6.47 4.36
CA TYR A 28 38.71 7.81 4.69
C TYR A 28 38.02 8.44 5.91
N GLU A 29 37.17 7.69 6.62
CA GLU A 29 36.43 8.14 7.80
C GLU A 29 35.53 9.38 7.56
N ASP A 30 35.12 9.63 6.30
CA ASP A 30 34.22 10.74 5.94
C ASP A 30 32.74 10.31 6.07
N TYR A 31 32.33 10.00 7.30
CA TYR A 31 31.03 9.39 7.60
C TYR A 31 29.83 10.24 7.18
N SER A 32 29.97 11.57 7.10
CA SER A 32 28.90 12.44 6.59
C SER A 32 28.64 12.23 5.10
N LYS A 33 29.70 12.08 4.30
CA LYS A 33 29.56 11.75 2.87
C LYS A 33 29.08 10.32 2.67
N VAL A 34 29.55 9.37 3.50
CA VAL A 34 29.04 7.99 3.51
C VAL A 34 27.52 7.99 3.71
N THR A 35 27.02 8.67 4.75
CA THR A 35 25.58 8.82 5.00
C THR A 35 24.84 9.33 3.76
N THR A 36 25.36 10.39 3.14
CA THR A 36 24.74 11.00 1.96
C THR A 36 24.63 10.02 0.79
N VAL A 37 25.71 9.28 0.52
CA VAL A 37 25.74 8.29 -0.58
C VAL A 37 24.80 7.13 -0.29
N VAL A 38 24.81 6.58 0.93
CA VAL A 38 23.94 5.44 1.30
C VAL A 38 22.46 5.84 1.28
N LYS A 39 22.11 7.03 1.75
CA LYS A 39 20.75 7.58 1.58
C LYS A 39 20.36 7.66 0.12
N GLN A 40 21.25 8.13 -0.75
CA GLN A 40 20.96 8.26 -2.17
C GLN A 40 20.72 6.89 -2.83
N ILE A 41 21.49 5.86 -2.46
CA ILE A 41 21.28 4.48 -2.92
C ILE A 41 19.90 3.98 -2.48
N PHE A 42 19.58 4.15 -1.20
CA PHE A 42 18.28 3.75 -0.64
C PHE A 42 17.12 4.44 -1.36
N MET A 43 17.21 5.75 -1.57
CA MET A 43 16.21 6.54 -2.27
C MET A 43 16.05 6.11 -3.73
N ASP A 44 17.15 5.85 -4.44
CA ASP A 44 17.11 5.35 -5.81
C ASP A 44 16.40 3.99 -5.90
N MET A 45 16.71 3.08 -4.98
CA MET A 45 16.05 1.77 -4.88
C MET A 45 14.54 1.91 -4.60
N PHE A 46 14.15 2.72 -3.62
CA PHE A 46 12.74 2.97 -3.29
C PHE A 46 11.99 3.60 -4.47
N ASN A 47 12.61 4.56 -5.16
CA ASN A 47 12.04 5.19 -6.35
C ASN A 47 11.86 4.21 -7.52
N LYS A 48 12.84 3.33 -7.78
CA LYS A 48 12.72 2.25 -8.78
C LYS A 48 11.55 1.31 -8.49
N MET A 49 11.25 1.07 -7.21
CA MET A 49 10.11 0.30 -6.75
C MET A 49 8.81 1.12 -6.65
N LYS A 50 8.84 2.40 -7.00
CA LYS A 50 7.71 3.35 -6.89
C LYS A 50 7.18 3.49 -5.46
N ILE A 51 8.05 3.31 -4.46
CA ILE A 51 7.73 3.52 -3.05
C ILE A 51 8.04 4.98 -2.72
N SER A 52 7.06 5.71 -2.22
CA SER A 52 7.24 7.06 -1.69
C SER A 52 7.41 7.00 -0.19
N LEU A 53 8.48 7.61 0.34
CA LEU A 53 8.67 7.72 1.78
C LEU A 53 7.65 8.67 2.40
N VAL A 54 7.12 8.26 3.56
CA VAL A 54 6.17 9.07 4.34
C VAL A 54 6.90 10.14 5.15
N GLU A 55 8.14 9.89 5.56
CA GLU A 55 8.95 10.80 6.39
C GLU A 55 10.40 10.85 5.87
N PRO A 56 11.14 11.96 6.10
CA PRO A 56 12.54 12.06 5.73
C PRO A 56 13.43 11.14 6.59
N LEU A 57 14.55 10.70 6.02
CA LEU A 57 15.52 9.83 6.70
C LEU A 57 16.38 10.61 7.72
N PRO A 58 16.75 10.00 8.86
CA PRO A 58 17.63 10.60 9.87
C PRO A 58 18.95 11.11 9.29
N ASP A 59 19.47 12.25 9.78
CA ASP A 59 20.63 12.94 9.19
C ASP A 59 21.92 12.91 10.02
N HIS A 60 22.09 11.86 10.82
CA HIS A 60 23.33 11.68 11.56
C HIS A 60 24.40 10.94 10.74
N PRO A 61 25.69 11.13 11.07
CA PRO A 61 26.78 10.36 10.49
C PRO A 61 26.57 8.85 10.70
N LEU A 62 27.01 8.06 9.72
CA LEU A 62 26.94 6.61 9.70
C LEU A 62 28.35 6.03 9.77
N GLU A 63 28.64 5.36 10.88
CA GLU A 63 29.85 4.56 11.02
C GLU A 63 29.58 3.16 10.46
N LEU A 64 29.81 3.00 9.15
CA LEU A 64 29.64 1.71 8.47
C LEU A 64 30.98 0.99 8.36
N ASN A 65 31.00 -0.27 8.76
CA ASN A 65 32.15 -1.13 8.49
C ASN A 65 32.08 -1.71 7.07
N GLU A 66 33.23 -2.17 6.56
CA GLU A 66 33.33 -2.74 5.20
C GLU A 66 32.42 -3.96 4.97
N GLN A 67 32.17 -4.75 6.02
CA GLN A 67 31.32 -5.94 5.94
C GLN A 67 29.85 -5.56 5.72
N GLU A 68 29.36 -4.56 6.46
CA GLU A 68 28.00 -4.01 6.33
C GLU A 68 27.79 -3.39 4.94
N ILE A 69 28.75 -2.61 4.45
CA ILE A 69 28.68 -2.02 3.11
C ILE A 69 28.62 -3.11 2.04
N SER A 70 29.48 -4.13 2.14
CA SER A 70 29.52 -5.24 1.19
C SER A 70 28.22 -6.05 1.22
N TYR A 71 27.67 -6.28 2.41
CA TYR A 71 26.43 -7.01 2.59
C TYR A 71 25.22 -6.24 2.06
N MET A 72 25.10 -4.94 2.35
CA MET A 72 24.05 -4.08 1.81
C MET A 72 24.14 -3.94 0.29
N LYS A 73 25.36 -3.92 -0.27
CA LYS A 73 25.61 -4.00 -1.72
C LYS A 73 25.07 -5.31 -2.31
N GLN A 74 25.34 -6.44 -1.66
CA GLN A 74 24.81 -7.75 -2.08
C GLN A 74 23.28 -7.77 -2.07
N LEU A 75 22.64 -7.36 -0.97
CA LEU A 75 21.17 -7.32 -0.87
C LEU A 75 20.56 -6.42 -1.95
N THR A 76 21.14 -5.25 -2.21
CA THR A 76 20.68 -4.35 -3.28
C THR A 76 20.71 -5.05 -4.64
N ASN A 77 21.79 -5.77 -4.95
CA ASN A 77 21.96 -6.48 -6.21
C ASN A 77 20.96 -7.64 -6.35
N GLU A 78 20.71 -8.39 -5.28
CA GLU A 78 19.73 -9.47 -5.26
C GLU A 78 18.30 -8.95 -5.43
N ILE A 79 17.94 -7.85 -4.75
CA ILE A 79 16.65 -7.17 -4.91
C ILE A 79 16.45 -6.73 -6.36
N GLU A 80 17.44 -6.06 -6.96
CA GLU A 80 17.37 -5.65 -8.38
C GLU A 80 17.25 -6.85 -9.33
N GLN A 81 17.88 -7.98 -9.00
CA GLN A 81 17.76 -9.22 -9.77
C GLN A 81 16.37 -9.82 -9.65
N PHE A 82 15.85 -10.04 -8.44
CA PHE A 82 14.52 -10.62 -8.21
C PHE A 82 13.40 -9.74 -8.78
N GLN A 83 13.58 -8.42 -8.74
CA GLN A 83 12.67 -7.49 -9.41
C GLN A 83 12.62 -7.70 -10.93
N LYS A 84 13.78 -7.87 -11.59
CA LYS A 84 13.86 -8.14 -13.04
C LYS A 84 13.28 -9.50 -13.41
N GLU A 85 13.50 -10.51 -12.57
CA GLU A 85 13.02 -11.87 -12.77
C GLU A 85 11.52 -12.05 -12.43
N GLY A 86 10.91 -11.10 -11.72
CA GLY A 86 9.52 -11.18 -11.28
C GLY A 86 9.30 -12.15 -10.10
N ARG A 87 10.36 -12.48 -9.37
CA ARG A 87 10.35 -13.38 -8.20
C ARG A 87 9.88 -12.63 -6.95
N LYS A 88 8.56 -12.60 -6.75
CA LYS A 88 7.92 -11.69 -5.78
C LYS A 88 8.18 -12.06 -4.31
N GLU A 89 8.29 -13.35 -3.99
CA GLU A 89 8.44 -13.82 -2.62
C GLU A 89 9.85 -13.49 -2.11
N GLU A 90 10.87 -13.86 -2.89
CA GLU A 90 12.28 -13.60 -2.57
C GLU A 90 12.59 -12.10 -2.61
N LEU A 91 11.94 -11.35 -3.52
CA LEU A 91 11.99 -9.89 -3.50
C LEU A 91 11.46 -9.31 -2.18
N ALA A 92 10.35 -9.84 -1.66
CA ALA A 92 9.74 -9.35 -0.43
C ALA A 92 10.59 -9.69 0.80
N GLU A 93 11.15 -10.90 0.86
CA GLU A 93 12.06 -11.34 1.92
C GLU A 93 13.31 -10.46 1.96
N ASN A 94 14.04 -10.35 0.84
CA ASN A 94 15.26 -9.54 0.78
C ASN A 94 15.00 -8.05 1.01
N LEU A 95 13.86 -7.52 0.56
CA LEU A 95 13.50 -6.13 0.84
C LEU A 95 13.22 -5.89 2.33
N THR A 96 12.59 -6.86 3.01
CA THR A 96 12.35 -6.78 4.45
C THR A 96 13.66 -6.82 5.21
N GLU A 97 14.56 -7.76 4.88
CA GLU A 97 15.88 -7.83 5.49
C GLU A 97 16.71 -6.55 5.22
N TYR A 98 16.66 -6.03 3.99
CA TYR A 98 17.33 -4.77 3.66
C TYR A 98 16.79 -3.60 4.48
N ILE A 99 15.46 -3.49 4.67
CA ILE A 99 14.85 -2.46 5.52
C ILE A 99 15.29 -2.63 6.97
N ASP A 100 15.26 -3.84 7.51
CA ASP A 100 15.69 -4.10 8.89
C ASP A 100 17.15 -3.73 9.11
N ARG A 101 18.03 -4.10 8.18
CA ARG A 101 19.45 -3.73 8.28
C ARG A 101 19.61 -2.22 8.15
N PHE A 102 18.93 -1.61 7.18
CA PHE A 102 18.96 -0.18 7.00
C PHE A 102 18.51 0.58 8.26
N THR A 103 17.44 0.12 8.94
CA THR A 103 16.92 0.80 10.14
C THR A 103 17.91 0.72 11.30
N HIS A 104 18.55 -0.43 11.50
CA HIS A 104 19.58 -0.60 12.54
C HIS A 104 20.81 0.26 12.26
N LEU A 105 21.20 0.41 10.98
CA LEU A 105 22.33 1.27 10.60
C LEU A 105 22.00 2.75 10.82
N PHE A 106 20.81 3.19 10.42
CA PHE A 106 20.37 4.59 10.42
C PHE A 106 19.72 5.06 11.72
N ALA A 107 19.80 4.28 12.79
CA ALA A 107 19.26 4.67 14.08
C ALA A 107 20.38 4.85 15.10
N LYS A 108 20.24 5.86 15.96
CA LYS A 108 21.18 6.08 17.08
C LYS A 108 20.90 5.13 18.24
N ASP A 109 19.65 4.74 18.40
CA ASP A 109 19.17 3.90 19.48
C ASP A 109 18.01 3.00 19.02
N GLU A 110 17.63 2.07 19.88
CA GLU A 110 16.58 1.08 19.59
C GLU A 110 15.21 1.73 19.34
N GLN A 111 14.91 2.87 19.97
CA GLN A 111 13.63 3.57 19.78
C GLN A 111 13.57 4.22 18.40
N GLU A 112 14.66 4.86 17.97
CA GLU A 112 14.78 5.42 16.62
C GLU A 112 14.74 4.31 15.56
N ALA A 113 15.34 3.14 15.83
CA ALA A 113 15.30 1.98 14.93
C ALA A 113 13.87 1.46 14.76
N GLU A 114 13.13 1.31 15.85
CA GLU A 114 11.74 0.88 15.84
C GLU A 114 10.84 1.89 15.10
N HIS A 115 11.03 3.19 15.37
CA HIS A 115 10.29 4.25 14.67
C HIS A 115 10.58 4.24 13.17
N LEU A 116 11.85 4.19 12.78
CA LEU A 116 12.26 4.18 11.38
C LEU A 116 11.73 2.93 10.66
N HIS A 117 11.79 1.76 11.30
CA HIS A 117 11.21 0.53 10.76
C HIS A 117 9.70 0.69 10.50
N LYS A 118 8.95 1.23 11.47
CA LYS A 118 7.51 1.51 11.30
C LYS A 118 7.24 2.46 10.14
N VAL A 119 8.03 3.51 9.99
CA VAL A 119 7.91 4.49 8.90
C VAL A 119 8.14 3.84 7.54
N LEU A 120 9.19 3.02 7.41
CA LEU A 120 9.52 2.33 6.16
C LEU A 120 8.47 1.29 5.79
N MET A 121 8.03 0.48 6.77
CA MET A 121 6.96 -0.49 6.56
C MET A 121 5.62 0.18 6.18
N LYS A 122 5.29 1.30 6.82
CA LYS A 122 4.12 2.10 6.43
C LYS A 122 4.21 2.59 4.99
N SER A 123 5.40 3.02 4.55
CA SER A 123 5.65 3.45 3.17
C SER A 123 5.46 2.30 2.17
N LEU A 124 5.93 1.10 2.50
CA LEU A 124 5.69 -0.12 1.70
C LEU A 124 4.21 -0.49 1.62
N LEU A 125 3.52 -0.53 2.75
CA LEU A 125 2.10 -0.87 2.80
C LEU A 125 1.27 0.13 2.00
N GLN A 126 1.58 1.43 2.09
CA GLN A 126 0.91 2.45 1.29
C GLN A 126 1.08 2.19 -0.22
N MET A 127 2.28 1.78 -0.67
CA MET A 127 2.52 1.41 -2.05
C MET A 127 1.67 0.20 -2.48
N ILE A 128 1.62 -0.86 -1.66
CA ILE A 128 0.82 -2.07 -1.94
C ILE A 128 -0.67 -1.71 -2.05
N ILE A 129 -1.17 -0.93 -1.10
CA ILE A 129 -2.56 -0.48 -1.06
C ILE A 129 -2.90 0.32 -2.33
N VAL A 130 -2.10 1.33 -2.66
CA VAL A 130 -2.33 2.18 -3.84
C VAL A 130 -2.26 1.38 -5.15
N ASN A 131 -1.32 0.44 -5.28
CA ASN A 131 -1.22 -0.40 -6.46
C ASN A 131 -2.40 -1.38 -6.59
N ASN A 132 -2.86 -1.96 -5.48
CA ASN A 132 -4.03 -2.84 -5.49
C ASN A 132 -5.31 -2.08 -5.86
N TYR A 133 -5.47 -0.84 -5.39
CA TYR A 133 -6.59 0.03 -5.81
C TYR A 133 -6.53 0.39 -7.30
N ARG A 134 -5.34 0.66 -7.86
CA ARG A 134 -5.22 0.93 -9.32
C ARG A 134 -5.57 -0.29 -10.16
N ASN A 135 -5.09 -1.47 -9.75
CA ASN A 135 -5.35 -2.71 -10.48
C ASN A 135 -6.84 -3.09 -10.43
N SER A 136 -7.53 -2.87 -9.31
CA SER A 136 -8.97 -3.16 -9.20
C SER A 136 -9.82 -2.21 -10.05
N LEU A 137 -9.40 -0.96 -10.24
CA LEU A 137 -10.08 0.00 -11.12
C LEU A 137 -9.86 -0.32 -12.61
N GLN A 138 -8.68 -0.80 -13.01
CA GLN A 138 -8.40 -1.17 -14.41
C GLN A 138 -9.18 -2.41 -14.88
N VAL A 139 -9.46 -3.37 -13.99
CA VAL A 139 -10.22 -4.59 -14.37
C VAL A 139 -11.70 -4.29 -14.60
N ARG A 140 -12.26 -3.21 -14.03
CA ARG A 140 -13.69 -2.90 -14.14
C ARG A 140 -14.09 -2.01 -15.31
N TYR A 141 -13.15 -1.28 -15.93
CA TYR A 141 -13.45 -0.41 -17.08
C TYR A 141 -12.32 -0.39 -18.12
N PRO A 142 -12.10 -1.48 -18.88
CA PRO A 142 -11.00 -1.57 -19.82
C PRO A 142 -11.15 -0.70 -21.09
N ALA A 143 -12.21 0.10 -21.26
CA ALA A 143 -12.53 0.77 -22.53
C ALA A 143 -12.87 2.27 -22.47
N LEU A 144 -12.61 2.97 -21.36
CA LEU A 144 -12.95 4.41 -21.26
C LEU A 144 -11.76 5.38 -21.14
N PHE A 145 -10.53 4.87 -21.11
CA PHE A 145 -9.32 5.70 -21.06
C PHE A 145 -8.27 5.20 -22.05
N SER A 146 -8.60 5.18 -23.34
CA SER A 146 -7.58 5.34 -24.38
C SER A 146 -7.51 6.83 -24.72
N ASP A 147 -6.30 7.34 -24.72
CA ASP A 147 -5.95 8.75 -24.86
C ASP A 147 -6.65 9.46 -26.03
N GLU A 148 -6.87 10.77 -25.84
CA GLU A 148 -7.47 11.74 -26.77
C GLU A 148 -9.00 11.90 -26.76
N VAL A 149 -9.57 12.38 -25.64
CA VAL A 149 -10.80 13.18 -25.75
C VAL A 149 -10.65 14.48 -24.97
N SER A 150 -10.52 15.55 -25.76
CA SER A 150 -10.50 16.94 -25.35
C SER A 150 -11.69 17.29 -24.46
N ALA A 151 -11.42 18.10 -23.43
CA ALA A 151 -12.30 18.43 -22.31
C ALA A 151 -13.51 19.33 -22.65
N ALA A 152 -14.22 19.08 -23.76
CA ALA A 152 -15.42 19.82 -24.10
C ALA A 152 -16.51 18.86 -24.58
N ASN A 153 -17.66 18.90 -23.91
CA ASN A 153 -18.90 18.15 -24.18
C ASN A 153 -19.00 16.78 -23.48
N PHE A 154 -19.02 16.79 -22.15
CA PHE A 154 -19.74 15.77 -21.40
C PHE A 154 -21.25 15.98 -21.62
N LEU A 155 -21.84 15.17 -22.51
CA LEU A 155 -23.28 14.95 -22.53
C LEU A 155 -23.65 13.94 -21.42
N PRO A 156 -24.83 14.09 -20.78
CA PRO A 156 -25.27 13.16 -19.75
C PRO A 156 -25.65 11.82 -20.40
N LEU A 157 -25.00 10.74 -19.97
CA LEU A 157 -25.42 9.38 -20.29
C LEU A 157 -26.67 9.05 -19.45
N GLU A 158 -27.81 8.97 -20.12
CA GLU A 158 -29.04 8.40 -19.58
C GLU A 158 -28.87 6.88 -19.44
N GLU A 159 -28.58 6.41 -18.23
CA GLU A 159 -28.69 5.00 -17.88
C GLU A 159 -30.16 4.64 -17.65
N HIS A 160 -30.74 3.92 -18.63
CA HIS A 160 -31.97 3.17 -18.44
C HIS A 160 -31.70 1.95 -17.56
N ASP A 161 -31.96 2.09 -16.25
CA ASP A 161 -32.11 0.96 -15.34
C ASP A 161 -33.55 0.88 -14.81
N HIS A 162 -34.29 -0.10 -15.33
CA HIS A 162 -35.62 -0.45 -14.84
C HIS A 162 -35.47 -1.55 -13.79
N THR A 163 -35.32 -1.19 -12.52
CA THR A 163 -35.99 -1.86 -11.39
C THR A 163 -35.80 -1.10 -10.07
N LEU A 164 -36.93 -0.60 -9.55
CA LEU A 164 -37.14 -0.06 -8.19
C LEU A 164 -36.42 1.25 -7.81
N ASN A 165 -36.97 2.36 -8.33
CA ASN A 165 -37.01 3.68 -7.69
C ASN A 165 -35.67 4.40 -7.43
N SER A 166 -34.80 4.44 -8.44
CA SER A 166 -33.45 5.04 -8.42
C SER A 166 -33.38 6.58 -8.52
N ASN A 167 -34.50 7.31 -8.61
CA ASN A 167 -34.50 8.77 -8.77
C ASN A 167 -34.47 9.58 -7.46
N SER A 168 -34.25 8.92 -6.32
CA SER A 168 -34.07 9.61 -5.03
C SER A 168 -32.61 10.07 -4.88
N GLU A 169 -32.36 11.37 -4.72
CA GLU A 169 -31.05 11.96 -4.33
C GLU A 169 -30.60 11.56 -2.91
N TYR A 170 -31.41 10.76 -2.22
CA TYR A 170 -31.23 10.36 -0.84
C TYR A 170 -31.20 8.84 -0.72
N TYR A 171 -30.36 8.35 0.18
CA TYR A 171 -30.42 7.00 0.73
C TYR A 171 -31.35 6.96 1.94
N SER A 172 -32.02 5.83 2.08
CA SER A 172 -32.65 5.44 3.33
C SER A 172 -31.59 5.05 4.37
N PRO A 173 -31.94 5.00 5.67
CA PRO A 173 -31.01 4.62 6.73
C PRO A 173 -30.47 3.20 6.60
N GLN A 174 -31.28 2.30 6.04
CA GLN A 174 -30.88 0.92 5.78
C GLN A 174 -29.84 0.85 4.66
N GLU A 175 -30.06 1.56 3.54
CA GLU A 175 -29.08 1.61 2.45
C GLU A 175 -27.77 2.27 2.90
N ALA A 176 -27.86 3.36 3.66
CA ALA A 176 -26.69 4.00 4.26
C ALA A 176 -25.94 3.09 5.23
N ALA A 177 -26.66 2.22 5.97
CA ALA A 177 -26.07 1.25 6.88
C ALA A 177 -25.31 0.16 6.12
N GLU A 178 -25.87 -0.35 5.02
CA GLU A 178 -25.19 -1.26 4.09
C GLU A 178 -23.91 -0.62 3.53
N ILE A 179 -23.97 0.64 3.08
CA ILE A 179 -22.80 1.33 2.51
C ILE A 179 -21.70 1.56 3.56
N ALA A 180 -22.08 1.92 4.79
CA ALA A 180 -21.13 2.24 5.87
C ALA A 180 -20.64 1.01 6.65
N GLY A 181 -21.23 -0.17 6.43
CA GLY A 181 -20.90 -1.39 7.18
C GLY A 181 -21.26 -1.29 8.68
N VAL A 182 -22.38 -0.64 9.01
CA VAL A 182 -22.87 -0.47 10.40
C VAL A 182 -24.35 -0.84 10.50
N SER A 183 -24.92 -0.83 11.70
CA SER A 183 -26.37 -1.07 11.87
C SER A 183 -27.22 0.17 11.52
N ASP A 184 -28.46 -0.04 11.06
CA ASP A 184 -29.44 1.03 10.81
C ASP A 184 -29.61 1.96 12.04
N GLN A 185 -29.64 1.38 13.25
CA GLN A 185 -29.76 2.15 14.49
C GLN A 185 -28.60 3.13 14.68
N THR A 186 -27.38 2.76 14.30
CA THR A 186 -26.20 3.63 14.33
C THR A 186 -26.35 4.79 13.36
N ILE A 187 -26.77 4.53 12.12
CA ILE A 187 -27.03 5.58 11.12
C ILE A 187 -28.09 6.58 11.64
N ARG A 188 -29.18 6.09 12.24
CA ARG A 188 -30.22 6.95 12.82
C ARG A 188 -29.69 7.81 13.97
N ARG A 189 -28.77 7.29 14.78
CA ARG A 189 -28.10 8.04 15.85
C ARG A 189 -27.20 9.13 15.26
N TRP A 190 -26.43 8.82 14.21
CA TRP A 190 -25.59 9.77 13.50
C TRP A 190 -26.39 10.89 12.84
N CYS A 191 -27.56 10.57 12.26
CA CYS A 191 -28.47 11.58 11.72
C CYS A 191 -28.97 12.54 12.82
N LYS A 192 -29.37 12.02 13.99
CA LYS A 192 -29.77 12.85 15.14
C LYS A 192 -28.64 13.74 15.68
N GLN A 193 -27.40 13.28 15.55
CA GLN A 193 -26.20 14.02 15.98
C GLN A 193 -25.71 15.03 14.93
N GLY A 194 -26.29 15.03 13.73
CA GLY A 194 -25.87 15.93 12.64
C GLY A 194 -24.58 15.51 11.93
N VAL A 195 -24.18 14.23 12.02
CA VAL A 195 -22.99 13.70 11.31
C VAL A 195 -23.15 13.82 9.79
N TYR A 196 -24.39 13.76 9.30
CA TYR A 196 -24.73 13.94 7.89
C TYR A 196 -25.45 15.28 7.69
N PRO A 197 -24.74 16.36 7.32
CA PRO A 197 -25.36 17.65 7.00
C PRO A 197 -26.43 17.53 5.91
N GLY A 198 -27.61 18.11 6.13
CA GLY A 198 -28.72 18.01 5.18
C GLY A 198 -29.45 16.66 5.20
N ALA A 199 -29.16 15.78 6.17
CA ALA A 199 -30.05 14.67 6.46
C ALA A 199 -31.33 15.20 7.12
N GLU A 200 -32.49 14.80 6.60
CA GLU A 200 -33.78 15.30 7.05
C GLU A 200 -34.68 14.15 7.49
N GLN A 201 -35.49 14.41 8.52
CA GLN A 201 -36.49 13.46 8.99
C GLN A 201 -37.86 13.81 8.38
N GLY A 202 -38.34 12.97 7.46
CA GLY A 202 -39.62 13.16 6.79
C GLY A 202 -40.84 12.87 7.68
N PRO A 203 -42.07 13.10 7.17
CA PRO A 203 -43.34 13.00 7.91
C PRO A 203 -43.70 11.61 8.46
N GLY A 204 -42.83 10.61 8.36
CA GLY A 204 -43.00 9.27 8.96
C GLY A 204 -41.88 8.88 9.92
N LYS A 205 -41.10 9.84 10.47
CA LYS A 205 -39.86 9.59 11.23
C LYS A 205 -38.78 8.83 10.44
N GLN A 206 -38.93 8.72 9.13
CA GLN A 206 -37.94 8.14 8.23
C GLN A 206 -36.90 9.21 7.88
N TRP A 207 -35.63 8.89 8.10
CA TRP A 207 -34.52 9.74 7.71
C TRP A 207 -34.25 9.59 6.22
N LYS A 208 -33.85 10.69 5.58
CA LYS A 208 -33.35 10.75 4.21
C LYS A 208 -31.94 11.32 4.25
N ILE A 209 -30.97 10.60 3.70
CA ILE A 209 -29.55 10.94 3.81
C ILE A 209 -29.03 11.26 2.41
N PRO A 210 -28.50 12.48 2.15
CA PRO A 210 -28.00 12.83 0.82
C PRO A 210 -26.91 11.86 0.33
N LYS A 211 -27.03 11.40 -0.92
CA LYS A 211 -26.07 10.46 -1.52
C LYS A 211 -24.63 10.99 -1.56
N GLN A 212 -24.46 12.31 -1.68
CA GLN A 212 -23.15 12.99 -1.74
C GLN A 212 -22.23 12.71 -0.53
N HIS A 213 -22.77 12.27 0.60
CA HIS A 213 -21.97 11.91 1.79
C HIS A 213 -21.28 10.56 1.66
N PHE A 214 -21.64 9.75 0.67
CA PHE A 214 -21.07 8.43 0.46
C PHE A 214 -20.19 8.45 -0.79
N LYS A 215 -18.97 7.96 -0.66
CA LYS A 215 -18.01 7.83 -1.77
C LYS A 215 -18.25 6.58 -2.63
N VAL A 216 -19.06 5.66 -2.13
CA VAL A 216 -19.28 4.32 -2.67
C VAL A 216 -20.78 4.16 -2.90
N SER A 217 -21.17 3.57 -4.04
CA SER A 217 -22.57 3.30 -4.31
C SER A 217 -23.08 2.10 -3.49
N LEU A 218 -24.39 2.01 -3.31
CA LEU A 218 -25.04 0.85 -2.69
C LEU A 218 -24.67 -0.47 -3.40
N THR A 219 -24.58 -0.45 -4.72
CA THR A 219 -24.20 -1.62 -5.52
C THR A 219 -22.77 -2.06 -5.22
N GLN A 220 -21.81 -1.11 -5.18
CA GLN A 220 -20.42 -1.40 -4.84
C GLN A 220 -20.26 -1.92 -3.40
N ALA A 221 -21.03 -1.38 -2.45
CA ALA A 221 -21.01 -1.85 -1.07
C ALA A 221 -21.46 -3.33 -0.96
N ARG A 222 -22.56 -3.68 -1.65
CA ARG A 222 -23.06 -5.07 -1.70
C ARG A 222 -22.08 -6.03 -2.35
N GLU A 223 -21.42 -5.62 -3.43
CA GLU A 223 -20.39 -6.43 -4.07
C GLU A 223 -19.18 -6.66 -3.14
N ALA A 224 -18.76 -5.62 -2.42
CA ALA A 224 -17.66 -5.73 -1.46
C ALA A 224 -18.02 -6.67 -0.29
N GLU A 225 -19.24 -6.56 0.24
CA GLU A 225 -19.72 -7.45 1.30
C GLU A 225 -19.84 -8.90 0.83
N ALA A 226 -20.37 -9.14 -0.38
CA ALA A 226 -20.44 -10.48 -0.97
C ALA A 226 -19.04 -11.09 -1.13
N PHE A 227 -18.06 -10.29 -1.57
CA PHE A 227 -16.67 -10.73 -1.69
C PHE A 227 -16.03 -11.07 -0.34
N LEU A 228 -16.23 -10.22 0.68
CA LEU A 228 -15.72 -10.48 2.03
C LEU A 228 -16.34 -11.73 2.65
N ASN A 229 -17.65 -11.94 2.46
CA ASN A 229 -18.33 -13.14 2.93
C ASN A 229 -17.80 -14.40 2.24
N ASP A 230 -17.51 -14.34 0.94
CA ASP A 230 -16.88 -15.45 0.21
C ASP A 230 -15.45 -15.74 0.73
N LEU A 231 -14.65 -14.71 0.99
CA LEU A 231 -13.34 -14.88 1.62
C LEU A 231 -13.43 -15.48 3.02
N HIS A 232 -14.35 -15.02 3.85
CA HIS A 232 -14.56 -15.57 5.19
C HIS A 232 -14.97 -17.05 5.13
N LYS A 233 -15.83 -17.41 4.17
CA LYS A 233 -16.22 -18.80 3.93
C LYS A 233 -15.00 -19.64 3.52
N ARG A 234 -14.21 -19.18 2.55
CA ARG A 234 -12.99 -19.89 2.11
C ARG A 234 -11.95 -20.01 3.23
N ASN A 235 -11.75 -18.95 4.02
CA ASN A 235 -10.83 -18.99 5.16
C ASN A 235 -11.29 -20.00 6.21
N ARG A 236 -12.60 -20.09 6.48
CA ARG A 236 -13.16 -21.09 7.40
C ARG A 236 -12.97 -22.52 6.88
N GLU A 237 -13.10 -22.74 5.57
CA GLU A 237 -12.89 -24.05 4.92
C GLU A 237 -11.42 -24.47 4.90
N ILE A 238 -10.49 -23.53 4.66
CA ILE A 238 -9.05 -23.80 4.56
C ILE A 238 -8.37 -23.89 5.93
N ALA A 239 -8.72 -23.00 6.86
CA ALA A 239 -8.08 -22.91 8.19
C ALA A 239 -8.65 -23.90 9.22
N GLY A 240 -9.64 -24.72 8.86
CA GLY A 240 -10.00 -25.92 9.63
C GLY A 240 -10.89 -25.72 10.87
N GLY A 241 -11.59 -24.59 11.01
CA GLY A 241 -12.52 -24.34 12.12
C GLY A 241 -12.40 -22.93 12.69
N GLU A 242 -13.36 -22.55 13.56
CA GLU A 242 -13.18 -21.35 14.39
C GLU A 242 -11.85 -21.48 15.14
N ILE A 243 -11.01 -20.45 15.08
CA ILE A 243 -9.84 -20.33 15.94
C ILE A 243 -10.42 -20.22 17.35
N ASP A 244 -10.61 -21.37 18.00
CA ASP A 244 -11.05 -21.46 19.38
C ASP A 244 -10.02 -20.68 20.21
N GLU A 245 -10.54 -19.92 21.16
CA GLU A 245 -9.78 -18.97 21.97
C GLU A 245 -8.42 -19.54 22.39
N PHE A 246 -7.36 -18.74 22.22
CA PHE A 246 -6.10 -19.03 22.86
C PHE A 246 -6.37 -19.19 24.37
N ASP A 247 -6.36 -20.43 24.86
CA ASP A 247 -6.27 -20.74 26.28
C ASP A 247 -4.93 -20.21 26.79
N LEU A 248 -4.92 -18.92 27.13
CA LEU A 248 -3.86 -18.31 27.91
C LEU A 248 -4.07 -18.76 29.36
N GLU A 249 -3.71 -20.01 29.65
CA GLU A 249 -3.52 -20.44 31.04
C GLU A 249 -2.36 -19.64 31.64
N THR A 250 -2.71 -18.79 32.60
CA THR A 250 -1.84 -17.99 33.47
C THR A 250 -1.03 -18.83 34.44
#